data_AF-H6N747-F1
#
_entry.id   AF-H6N747-F1
#
_cell.length_a   1.000
_cell.length_b   1.000
_cell.length_c   1.000
_cell.angle_alpha   90.00
_cell.angle_beta   90.00
_cell.angle_gamma   90.00
#
_symmetry.space_group_name_H-M   'P 1'
#
loop_
_entity.id
_entity.type
_entity.pdbx_description
1 polymer ?
#
loop_
_entity_poly.entity_id
_entity_poly.type
_entity_poly.pdbx_seq_one_letter_code
_entity_poly.pdbx_strand_id
1 'polypeptide(L)'
;MVPVRSMSYGLFKLSAFMGIAVASGGITVSSLIFSVSKDESTTYKTSSYRSSKENLELPNFNTQVEKRNEPSTVAKKCVIFETDEATGSGSTRNITKILKRYDNLNQFLKDITDNRHNKFKNDVSEACSRKNLNDHQGDITVYVYKKSDGLWNYTQFLQKKDWSKDPEIRKNSPGVNLD
;
A
#
# COMPACT_ATOMS: atom_id res chain seq x y z
N MET A 1 37.95 20.83 53.20
CA MET A 1 38.92 19.81 52.73
C MET A 1 38.12 18.57 52.37
N VAL A 2 37.89 18.34 51.08
CA VAL A 2 37.05 17.24 50.54
C VAL A 2 37.87 16.61 49.42
N PRO A 3 38.04 15.27 49.38
CA PRO A 3 38.85 14.64 48.35
C PRO A 3 38.08 14.52 47.02
N VAL A 4 38.69 15.09 45.98
CA VAL A 4 38.38 14.85 44.57
C VAL A 4 38.80 13.42 44.22
N ARG A 5 37.90 12.58 43.73
CA ARG A 5 38.25 11.29 43.13
C ARG A 5 37.98 11.32 41.63
N SER A 6 39.10 11.28 40.92
CA SER A 6 39.24 11.05 39.49
C SER A 6 38.59 9.73 39.07
N MET A 7 37.84 9.71 37.97
CA MET A 7 37.45 8.48 37.28
C MET A 7 38.05 8.51 35.88
N SER A 8 38.95 7.56 35.65
CA SER A 8 39.72 7.37 34.43
C SER A 8 38.87 6.85 33.27
N TYR A 9 39.16 7.36 32.08
CA TYR A 9 38.61 6.92 30.80
C TYR A 9 39.15 5.53 30.43
N GLY A 10 38.25 4.60 30.11
CA GLY A 10 38.59 3.31 29.52
C GLY A 10 37.95 3.18 28.14
N LEU A 11 38.73 3.42 27.09
CA LEU A 11 38.39 3.08 25.72
C LEU A 11 38.69 1.59 25.49
N PHE A 12 37.66 0.77 25.29
CA PHE A 12 37.84 -0.56 24.73
C PHE A 12 37.27 -0.60 23.32
N LYS A 13 38.17 -0.49 22.33
CA LYS A 13 37.93 -0.92 20.95
C LYS A 13 38.58 -2.29 20.78
N LEU A 14 37.81 -3.34 20.51
CA LEU A 14 38.30 -4.51 19.78
C LEU A 14 37.17 -5.09 18.92
N SER A 15 37.42 -5.09 17.62
CA SER A 15 36.62 -5.59 16.51
C SER A 15 36.87 -7.08 16.28
N ALA A 16 35.81 -7.86 16.03
CA ALA A 16 35.89 -9.22 15.52
C ALA A 16 34.81 -9.45 14.46
N PHE A 17 35.12 -9.14 13.20
CA PHE A 17 34.40 -9.66 12.05
C PHE A 17 35.19 -10.84 11.49
N MET A 18 34.71 -12.05 11.71
CA MET A 18 35.13 -13.24 10.98
C MET A 18 33.91 -13.91 10.36
N GLY A 19 33.95 -14.08 9.03
CA GLY A 19 33.05 -14.97 8.30
C GLY A 19 32.33 -14.34 7.12
N ILE A 20 33.03 -14.14 5.99
CA ILE A 20 32.39 -14.17 4.66
C ILE A 20 32.71 -15.54 4.07
N ALA A 21 31.68 -16.35 3.91
CA ALA A 21 31.69 -17.47 2.98
C ALA A 21 30.31 -17.54 2.33
N VAL A 22 30.17 -16.97 1.14
CA VAL A 22 29.13 -17.40 0.19
C VAL A 22 29.80 -17.53 -1.16
N ALA A 23 29.77 -18.77 -1.65
CA ALA A 23 30.33 -19.20 -2.91
C ALA A 23 29.65 -18.50 -4.09
N SER A 24 30.47 -18.16 -5.09
CA SER A 24 30.08 -17.84 -6.44
C SER A 24 29.23 -18.94 -7.06
N GLY A 25 27.95 -18.66 -7.32
CA GLY A 25 27.04 -19.54 -8.05
C GLY A 25 26.44 -18.79 -9.23
N GLY A 26 26.78 -19.22 -10.44
CA GLY A 26 26.49 -18.54 -11.69
C GLY A 26 25.01 -18.40 -12.03
N ILE A 27 24.76 -17.46 -12.93
CA ILE A 27 23.51 -17.21 -13.62
C ILE A 27 23.17 -18.43 -14.48
N THR A 28 22.09 -19.15 -14.19
CA THR A 28 21.48 -20.05 -15.17
C THR A 28 20.19 -19.41 -15.66
N VAL A 29 20.24 -18.87 -16.87
CA VAL A 29 19.04 -18.47 -17.62
C VAL A 29 18.48 -19.77 -18.20
N SER A 30 17.56 -20.41 -17.48
CA SER A 30 16.81 -21.54 -18.05
C SER A 30 15.66 -20.97 -18.88
N SER A 31 15.97 -20.64 -20.14
CA SER A 31 14.97 -20.43 -21.17
C SER A 31 14.35 -21.79 -21.51
N LEU A 32 13.09 -22.00 -21.19
CA LEU A 32 12.33 -23.15 -21.71
C LEU A 32 11.99 -22.86 -23.18
N ILE A 33 12.87 -23.28 -24.08
CA ILE A 33 12.59 -23.40 -25.51
C ILE A 33 11.89 -24.74 -25.70
N PHE A 34 10.57 -24.75 -25.79
CA PHE A 34 9.83 -25.89 -26.32
C PHE A 34 9.86 -25.81 -27.85
N SER A 35 10.56 -26.75 -28.47
CA SER A 35 10.67 -26.91 -29.91
C SER A 35 9.92 -28.17 -30.37
N VAL A 36 9.12 -27.96 -31.42
CA VAL A 36 8.81 -28.89 -32.54
C VAL A 36 7.70 -29.93 -32.35
N SER A 37 6.65 -29.74 -33.14
CA SER A 37 6.09 -30.71 -34.12
C SER A 37 5.12 -29.91 -35.02
N LYS A 38 5.55 -29.36 -36.15
CA LYS A 38 5.45 -29.95 -37.50
C LYS A 38 4.03 -30.45 -37.81
N ASP A 39 3.23 -29.57 -38.40
CA ASP A 39 2.31 -29.95 -39.47
C ASP A 39 2.39 -28.91 -40.60
N GLU A 40 2.74 -29.45 -41.75
CA GLU A 40 2.71 -29.00 -43.14
C GLU A 40 1.24 -28.60 -43.49
N SER A 41 0.87 -27.65 -44.36
CA SER A 41 1.44 -27.21 -45.62
C SER A 41 0.77 -25.89 -46.08
N THR A 42 1.50 -25.11 -46.88
CA THR A 42 1.06 -24.23 -47.99
C THR A 42 -0.02 -23.17 -47.71
N THR A 43 0.21 -21.86 -47.88
CA THR A 43 0.34 -21.22 -49.21
C THR A 43 0.68 -19.72 -49.05
N TYR A 44 1.80 -19.36 -49.65
CA TYR A 44 2.29 -18.06 -50.12
C TYR A 44 1.25 -16.98 -50.48
N LYS A 45 1.49 -15.72 -50.05
CA LYS A 45 1.89 -14.62 -50.96
C LYS A 45 2.28 -13.33 -50.22
N THR A 46 3.52 -12.92 -50.45
CA THR A 46 4.11 -11.59 -50.24
C THR A 46 3.69 -10.64 -51.36
N SER A 47 3.51 -9.34 -51.05
CA SER A 47 3.86 -8.13 -51.84
C SER A 47 2.90 -6.99 -51.47
N SER A 48 3.30 -5.97 -50.72
CA SER A 48 4.05 -4.75 -51.09
C SER A 48 3.22 -3.63 -51.76
N TYR A 49 3.57 -2.40 -51.38
CA TYR A 49 3.40 -1.11 -52.06
C TYR A 49 2.22 -0.17 -51.69
N ARG A 50 2.53 0.76 -50.77
CA ARG A 50 2.57 2.24 -50.93
C ARG A 50 1.40 2.98 -51.61
N SER A 51 0.87 3.92 -50.82
CA SER A 51 0.64 5.36 -51.12
C SER A 51 -0.73 5.88 -51.59
N SER A 52 -1.28 6.73 -50.71
CA SER A 52 -1.84 8.09 -50.94
C SER A 52 -3.33 8.32 -51.26
N LYS A 53 -3.83 9.34 -50.53
CA LYS A 53 -4.92 10.31 -50.78
C LYS A 53 -6.35 9.98 -50.34
N GLU A 54 -6.66 10.49 -49.14
CA GLU A 54 -7.64 11.56 -48.89
C GLU A 54 -8.92 11.56 -49.74
N ASN A 55 -10.05 11.22 -49.11
CA ASN A 55 -11.26 12.02 -49.21
C ASN A 55 -12.06 11.96 -47.90
N LEU A 56 -12.53 13.12 -47.49
CA LEU A 56 -13.40 13.40 -46.35
C LEU A 56 -14.76 12.75 -46.55
N GLU A 57 -15.27 12.08 -45.52
CA GLU A 57 -16.71 12.02 -45.24
C GLU A 57 -16.94 11.65 -43.76
N LEU A 58 -17.42 12.62 -42.97
CA LEU A 58 -18.02 12.37 -41.66
C LEU A 58 -19.38 11.69 -41.86
N PRO A 59 -19.72 10.65 -41.08
CA PRO A 59 -21.11 10.37 -40.75
C PRO A 59 -21.46 10.96 -39.39
N ASN A 60 -22.49 11.78 -39.45
CA ASN A 60 -23.14 12.50 -38.39
C ASN A 60 -23.68 11.58 -37.28
N PHE A 61 -23.70 12.16 -36.09
CA PHE A 61 -24.22 11.66 -34.82
C PHE A 61 -25.71 11.33 -34.93
N ASN A 62 -26.14 10.13 -34.51
CA ASN A 62 -27.39 9.96 -33.76
C ASN A 62 -27.50 8.55 -33.14
N THR A 63 -27.21 8.51 -31.84
CA THR A 63 -28.09 7.99 -30.79
C THR A 63 -28.71 6.61 -31.01
N GLN A 64 -28.07 5.59 -30.45
CA GLN A 64 -28.69 4.76 -29.41
C GLN A 64 -27.62 4.45 -28.36
N VAL A 65 -27.55 5.31 -27.33
CA VAL A 65 -26.89 4.96 -26.07
C VAL A 65 -27.75 3.88 -25.46
N GLU A 66 -27.40 2.62 -25.74
CA GLU A 66 -27.87 1.49 -24.98
C GLU A 66 -27.40 1.73 -23.55
N LYS A 67 -28.33 2.25 -22.75
CA LYS A 67 -28.17 2.48 -21.32
C LYS A 67 -28.02 1.10 -20.68
N ARG A 68 -26.81 0.55 -20.78
CA ARG A 68 -26.36 -0.58 -19.98
C ARG A 68 -26.50 -0.09 -18.56
N ASN A 69 -27.54 -0.55 -17.88
CA ASN A 69 -27.70 -0.41 -16.44
C ASN A 69 -26.50 -1.12 -15.81
N GLU A 70 -25.38 -0.42 -15.71
CA GLU A 70 -24.29 -0.80 -14.85
C GLU A 70 -24.90 -0.88 -13.45
N PRO A 71 -24.74 -2.00 -12.72
CA PRO A 71 -25.21 -2.07 -11.35
C PRO A 71 -24.54 -0.91 -10.62
N SER A 72 -25.36 -0.03 -10.02
CA SER A 72 -24.89 1.06 -9.17
C SER A 72 -23.96 0.46 -8.13
N THR A 73 -22.65 0.51 -8.42
CA THR A 73 -21.62 0.03 -7.51
C THR A 73 -21.71 0.96 -6.32
N VAL A 74 -22.29 0.48 -5.22
CA VAL A 74 -22.29 1.19 -3.95
C VAL A 74 -20.83 1.50 -3.66
N ALA A 75 -20.45 2.77 -3.77
CA ALA A 75 -19.07 3.18 -3.58
C ALA A 75 -18.68 2.77 -2.16
N LYS A 76 -17.74 1.83 -2.03
CA LYS A 76 -17.24 1.38 -0.73
C LYS A 76 -16.62 2.59 -0.04
N LYS A 77 -17.08 2.93 1.17
CA LYS A 77 -16.48 4.05 1.91
C LYS A 77 -15.19 3.56 2.56
N CYS A 78 -14.14 4.37 2.52
CA CYS A 78 -12.93 4.13 3.30
C CYS A 78 -12.92 5.08 4.49
N VAL A 79 -13.04 4.52 5.69
CA VAL A 79 -12.92 5.25 6.96
C VAL A 79 -11.50 5.07 7.48
N ILE A 80 -10.85 6.18 7.82
CA ILE A 80 -9.50 6.18 8.37
C ILE A 80 -9.58 6.67 9.82
N PHE A 81 -9.04 5.87 10.73
CA PHE A 81 -8.90 6.21 12.13
C PHE A 81 -7.44 6.55 12.44
N GLU A 82 -7.22 7.76 12.94
CA GLU A 82 -5.97 8.17 13.56
C GLU A 82 -6.00 7.75 15.02
N THR A 83 -4.99 7.01 15.46
CA THR A 83 -4.88 6.45 16.82
C THR A 83 -3.73 7.10 17.57
N ASP A 84 -3.62 6.80 18.86
CA ASP A 84 -2.38 7.03 19.58
C ASP A 84 -1.22 6.19 19.01
N GLU A 85 0.01 6.51 19.40
CA GLU A 85 1.19 5.77 18.94
C GLU A 85 1.07 4.30 19.34
N ALA A 86 1.09 3.42 18.34
CA ALA A 86 0.90 2.00 18.59
C ALA A 86 2.11 1.41 19.33
N THR A 87 1.85 0.78 20.48
CA THR A 87 2.84 0.09 21.31
C THR A 87 3.00 -1.37 20.91
N GLY A 88 4.08 -2.02 21.32
CA GLY A 88 4.36 -3.42 20.97
C GLY A 88 4.90 -3.62 19.55
N SER A 89 5.00 -4.88 19.11
CA SER A 89 5.66 -5.25 17.85
C SER A 89 4.96 -6.41 17.13
N GLY A 90 4.94 -6.40 15.81
CA GLY A 90 4.31 -7.48 15.04
C GLY A 90 2.86 -7.70 15.45
N SER A 91 2.49 -8.93 15.79
CA SER A 91 1.13 -9.30 16.21
C SER A 91 0.72 -8.80 17.60
N THR A 92 1.65 -8.38 18.45
CA THR A 92 1.35 -7.82 19.79
C THR A 92 1.15 -6.32 19.78
N ARG A 93 1.04 -5.72 18.59
CA ARG A 93 0.86 -4.28 18.44
C ARG A 93 -0.52 -3.84 18.94
N ASN A 94 -0.54 -2.85 19.81
CA ASN A 94 -1.75 -2.34 20.46
C ASN A 94 -1.84 -0.81 20.39
N ILE A 95 -3.07 -0.31 20.45
CA ILE A 95 -3.40 1.10 20.65
C ILE A 95 -4.23 1.22 21.92
N THR A 96 -4.31 2.41 22.50
CA THR A 96 -5.15 2.64 23.69
C THR A 96 -6.39 3.48 23.38
N LYS A 97 -6.35 4.25 22.28
CA LYS A 97 -7.46 5.10 21.86
C LYS A 97 -7.40 5.49 20.39
N ILE A 98 -8.56 5.83 19.86
CA ILE A 98 -8.74 6.50 18.58
C ILE A 98 -8.87 8.00 18.85
N LEU A 99 -8.09 8.79 18.14
CA LEU A 99 -8.01 10.24 18.28
C LEU A 99 -8.96 10.96 17.32
N LYS A 100 -9.03 10.51 16.06
CA LYS A 100 -9.82 11.13 15.02
C LYS A 100 -10.33 10.13 14.01
N ARG A 101 -11.42 10.50 13.34
CA ARG A 101 -12.00 9.80 12.20
C ARG A 101 -11.97 10.69 10.98
N TYR A 102 -11.67 10.08 9.83
CA TYR A 102 -11.76 10.69 8.52
C TYR A 102 -12.60 9.78 7.64
N ASP A 103 -13.69 10.29 7.07
CA ASP A 103 -14.59 9.51 6.21
C ASP A 103 -14.09 9.42 4.76
N ASN A 104 -12.95 10.05 4.47
CA ASN A 104 -12.39 10.11 3.14
C ASN A 104 -10.84 10.18 3.15
N LEU A 105 -10.23 9.42 2.25
CA LEU A 105 -8.79 9.39 2.04
C LEU A 105 -8.18 10.77 1.73
N ASN A 106 -8.82 11.55 0.87
CA ASN A 106 -8.31 12.86 0.48
C ASN A 106 -8.36 13.84 1.65
N GLN A 107 -9.38 13.74 2.51
CA GLN A 107 -9.48 14.56 3.73
C GLN A 107 -8.31 14.25 4.67
N PHE A 108 -8.00 12.96 4.86
CA PHE A 108 -6.90 12.54 5.72
C PHE A 108 -5.52 12.97 5.16
N LEU A 109 -5.29 12.79 3.86
CA LEU A 109 -3.98 13.05 3.25
C LEU A 109 -3.71 14.52 2.95
N LYS A 110 -4.72 15.40 2.98
CA LYS A 110 -4.62 16.82 2.60
C LYS A 110 -3.50 17.56 3.35
N ASP A 111 -3.37 17.30 4.64
CA ASP A 111 -2.42 18.00 5.51
C ASP A 111 -1.06 17.29 5.60
N ILE A 112 -0.93 16.13 4.97
CA ILE A 112 0.32 15.36 4.92
C ILE A 112 1.04 15.75 3.63
N THR A 113 1.76 16.88 3.65
CA THR A 113 2.46 17.40 2.47
C THR A 113 3.91 16.93 2.36
N ASP A 114 4.54 16.53 3.48
CA ASP A 114 5.92 16.08 3.51
C ASP A 114 6.15 14.82 2.66
N ASN A 115 7.18 14.87 1.80
CA ASN A 115 7.58 13.80 0.89
C ASN A 115 8.13 12.56 1.61
N ARG A 116 8.62 12.71 2.85
CA ARG A 116 9.06 11.57 3.68
C ARG A 116 7.91 10.59 3.94
N HIS A 117 6.66 11.02 3.77
CA HIS A 117 5.47 10.19 3.92
C HIS A 117 4.97 9.56 2.61
N ASN A 118 5.66 9.69 1.47
CA ASN A 118 5.14 9.17 0.19
C ASN A 118 4.84 7.67 0.23
N LYS A 119 5.71 6.87 0.86
CA LYS A 119 5.43 5.44 1.08
C LYS A 119 4.17 5.24 1.93
N PHE A 120 4.03 5.98 3.03
CA PHE A 120 2.84 5.91 3.89
C PHE A 120 1.57 6.29 3.14
N LYS A 121 1.58 7.40 2.37
CA LYS A 121 0.44 7.85 1.57
C LYS A 121 0.01 6.76 0.58
N ASN A 122 0.99 6.12 -0.09
CA ASN A 122 0.73 5.02 -1.02
C ASN A 122 0.12 3.81 -0.30
N ASP A 123 0.72 3.37 0.81
CA ASP A 123 0.26 2.21 1.57
C ASP A 123 -1.20 2.40 2.06
N VAL A 124 -1.55 3.59 2.56
CA VAL A 124 -2.92 3.92 2.99
C VAL A 124 -3.87 4.04 1.79
N SER A 125 -3.42 4.64 0.69
CA SER A 125 -4.22 4.75 -0.53
C SER A 125 -4.55 3.37 -1.10
N GLU A 126 -3.58 2.46 -1.13
CA GLU A 126 -3.77 1.08 -1.55
C GLU A 126 -4.71 0.32 -0.60
N ALA A 127 -4.55 0.52 0.72
CA ALA A 127 -5.45 -0.06 1.72
C ALA A 127 -6.91 0.37 1.52
N CYS A 128 -7.15 1.65 1.23
CA CYS A 128 -8.48 2.17 0.89
C CYS A 128 -8.98 1.72 -0.49
N SER A 129 -8.07 1.49 -1.43
CA SER A 129 -8.42 1.20 -2.82
C SER A 129 -8.61 -0.27 -3.12
N ARG A 130 -8.40 -1.20 -2.15
CA ARG A 130 -8.30 -2.65 -2.38
C ARG A 130 -9.30 -3.14 -3.43
N LYS A 131 -8.79 -3.24 -4.67
CA LYS A 131 -9.53 -3.61 -5.89
C LYS A 131 -9.85 -5.10 -5.95
N ASN A 132 -9.11 -5.89 -5.16
CA ASN A 132 -9.28 -7.32 -5.06
C ASN A 132 -9.89 -7.59 -3.70
N LEU A 133 -11.17 -7.94 -3.66
CA LEU A 133 -11.79 -8.88 -2.71
C LEU A 133 -13.29 -8.89 -3.03
N ASN A 134 -13.68 -9.97 -3.72
CA ASN A 134 -15.05 -10.42 -3.83
C ASN A 134 -15.66 -10.82 -2.45
N ASP A 135 -14.94 -10.63 -1.34
CA ASP A 135 -15.28 -11.15 0.00
C ASP A 135 -15.51 -10.09 1.08
N HIS A 136 -15.42 -8.80 0.78
CA HIS A 136 -15.73 -7.75 1.75
C HIS A 136 -16.87 -6.87 1.23
N GLN A 137 -18.08 -7.27 1.60
CA GLN A 137 -19.30 -6.49 1.51
C GLN A 137 -19.31 -5.53 2.71
N GLY A 138 -18.72 -4.35 2.55
CA GLY A 138 -18.68 -3.36 3.62
C GLY A 138 -17.74 -2.18 3.36
N ASP A 139 -17.85 -1.21 4.26
CA ASP A 139 -16.92 -0.08 4.37
C ASP A 139 -15.53 -0.59 4.80
N ILE A 140 -14.49 0.01 4.24
CA ILE A 140 -13.08 -0.33 4.52
C ILE A 140 -12.63 0.55 5.69
N THR A 141 -12.12 -0.06 6.75
CA THR A 141 -11.56 0.66 7.90
C THR A 141 -10.04 0.55 7.91
N VAL A 142 -9.34 1.68 8.06
CA VAL A 142 -7.88 1.77 8.10
C VAL A 142 -7.43 2.48 9.36
N TYR A 143 -6.48 1.89 10.09
CA TYR A 143 -5.88 2.44 11.29
C TYR A 143 -4.46 2.96 11.03
N VAL A 144 -4.19 4.19 11.44
CA VAL A 144 -2.89 4.86 11.28
C VAL A 144 -2.50 5.57 12.56
N TYR A 145 -1.20 5.75 12.78
CA TYR A 145 -0.70 6.50 13.93
C TYR A 145 0.51 7.35 13.54
N LYS A 146 0.74 8.40 14.33
CA LYS A 146 1.94 9.23 14.23
C LYS A 146 2.90 8.83 15.34
N LYS A 147 4.15 8.58 14.98
CA LYS A 147 5.22 8.31 15.93
C LYS A 147 5.65 9.60 16.64
N SER A 148 6.32 9.44 17.78
CA SER A 148 6.96 10.53 18.52
C SER A 148 7.92 11.41 17.70
N ASP A 149 8.60 10.85 16.69
CA ASP A 149 9.46 11.59 15.74
C ASP A 149 8.68 12.38 14.67
N GLY A 150 7.35 12.36 14.75
CA GLY A 150 6.43 13.00 13.84
C GLY A 150 6.15 12.22 12.57
N LEU A 151 6.71 11.01 12.39
CA LEU A 151 6.49 10.21 11.20
C LEU A 151 5.17 9.44 11.26
N TRP A 152 4.38 9.56 10.20
CA TRP A 152 3.19 8.73 10.00
C TRP A 152 3.55 7.27 9.74
N ASN A 153 2.76 6.37 10.32
CA ASN A 153 2.93 4.94 10.16
C ASN A 153 1.61 4.23 9.87
N TYR A 154 1.67 3.31 8.92
CA TYR A 154 0.65 2.34 8.62
C TYR A 154 1.31 0.95 8.70
N THR A 155 0.59 0.00 9.29
CA THR A 155 1.07 -1.38 9.42
C THR A 155 -0.09 -2.35 9.33
N GLN A 156 0.13 -3.45 8.60
CA GLN A 156 -0.85 -4.52 8.44
C GLN A 156 -1.23 -5.18 9.77
N PHE A 157 -0.31 -5.20 10.74
CA PHE A 157 -0.58 -5.80 12.05
C PHE A 157 -1.66 -5.05 12.83
N LEU A 158 -1.76 -3.73 12.65
CA LEU A 158 -2.80 -2.91 13.29
C LEU A 158 -4.15 -3.11 12.59
N GLN A 159 -4.19 -3.59 11.35
CA GLN A 159 -5.43 -3.82 10.60
C GLN A 159 -6.08 -5.19 10.89
N LYS A 160 -5.49 -6.02 11.75
CA LYS A 160 -5.96 -7.40 12.00
C LYS A 160 -7.24 -7.50 12.81
N LYS A 161 -7.61 -6.43 13.52
CA LYS A 161 -8.88 -6.35 14.26
C LYS A 161 -9.49 -4.96 14.11
N ASP A 162 -10.79 -4.89 14.32
CA ASP A 162 -11.54 -3.63 14.29
C ASP A 162 -11.51 -2.98 15.69
N TRP A 163 -10.56 -2.07 15.90
CA TRP A 163 -10.39 -1.37 17.18
C TRP A 163 -11.57 -0.48 17.55
N SER A 164 -12.35 0.00 16.58
CA SER A 164 -13.56 0.79 16.80
C SER A 164 -14.67 0.02 17.54
N LYS A 165 -14.61 -1.31 17.52
CA LYS A 165 -15.54 -2.21 18.21
C LYS A 165 -15.02 -2.71 19.56
N ASP A 166 -13.77 -2.41 19.90
CA ASP A 166 -13.17 -2.78 21.18
C ASP A 166 -13.76 -1.91 22.31
N PRO A 167 -14.41 -2.49 23.34
CA PRO A 167 -15.08 -1.72 24.38
C PRO A 167 -14.16 -0.78 25.15
N GLU A 168 -12.91 -1.18 25.39
CA GLU A 168 -11.94 -0.37 26.11
C GLU A 168 -11.51 0.83 25.27
N ILE A 169 -11.26 0.62 23.97
CA ILE A 169 -10.94 1.70 23.03
C ILE A 169 -12.11 2.66 22.92
N ARG A 170 -13.36 2.17 22.79
CA ARG A 170 -14.55 3.03 22.73
C ARG A 170 -14.67 3.92 23.96
N LYS A 171 -14.44 3.36 25.15
CA LYS A 171 -14.41 4.11 26.41
C LYS A 171 -13.32 5.18 26.44
N ASN A 172 -12.14 4.86 25.90
CA ASN A 172 -10.96 5.74 25.92
C ASN A 172 -10.89 6.74 24.75
N SER A 173 -11.87 6.73 23.85
CA SER A 173 -11.92 7.59 22.63
C SER A 173 -13.11 8.56 22.65
N PRO A 174 -13.27 9.39 23.70
CA PRO A 174 -14.43 10.26 23.82
C PRO A 174 -14.47 11.29 22.68
N GLY A 175 -15.67 11.50 22.12
CA GLY A 175 -15.91 12.51 21.08
C GLY A 175 -15.55 12.09 19.65
N VAL A 176 -15.08 10.85 19.44
CA VAL A 176 -14.91 10.28 18.10
C VAL A 176 -16.14 9.44 17.74
N ASN A 177 -16.70 9.65 16.55
CA ASN A 177 -17.72 8.74 16.01
C ASN A 177 -17.06 7.44 15.56
N LEU A 178 -17.32 6.33 16.26
CA LEU A 178 -16.70 5.02 16.01
C LEU A 178 -17.61 4.03 15.27
N ASP A 179 -18.76 4.50 14.77
CA ASP A 179 -19.77 3.65 14.13
C ASP A 179 -19.72 3.66 12.60
#